data_AF-A0A4S2LWN3-F1
#
_entry.id   AF-A0A4S2LWN3-F1
#
_cell.length_a   1.000
_cell.length_b   1.000
_cell.length_c   1.000
_cell.angle_alpha   90.00
_cell.angle_beta   90.00
_cell.angle_gamma   90.00
#
_symmetry.space_group_name_H-M   'P 1'
#
loop_
_entity.id
_entity.type
_entity.pdbx_description
1 polymer ?
#
loop_
_entity_poly.entity_id
_entity_poly.type
_entity_poly.pdbx_seq_one_letter_code
_entity_poly.pdbx_strand_id
1 'polypeptide(L)'
;MKILRFLTLCSIVVAFNAQRSAREARPNIPVNLALQRPYLQANEALELRAIANRLQPLLIGFMRLQRALDRVTSETQQLHAAFKDLAPVDATKVLIIRLTEIRNRMRTRQQQGQLGSSTQGDGRPQAEDLRQRQGQEAERSQPGSSNNAENEEQPGEPVYTIQDQNTGEAITVGLSPEILRDSEFLDRHNFYRRRLRDGTDPDGNRVPGLADLIWDEALADECRNWARTCVYQYAQNITAEENLASTTNVIGDPVQLWYEYRRQTGHYRKMVSPTAVYLGCHMTHCDVLQLVQAGSTQTNAFYTVCRYSTTKTTPEVPAEQM
;
A
#
# COMPACT_ATOMS: atom_id res chain seq x y z
N MET A 1 9.06 -24.29 -20.77
CA MET A 1 10.44 -24.25 -21.35
C MET A 1 10.65 -23.27 -22.51
N LYS A 2 9.73 -23.10 -23.47
CA LYS A 2 9.94 -22.20 -24.63
C LYS A 2 10.05 -20.71 -24.26
N ILE A 3 9.27 -20.25 -23.27
CA ILE A 3 9.27 -18.85 -22.80
C ILE A 3 10.56 -18.49 -22.05
N LEU A 4 11.09 -19.39 -21.22
CA LEU A 4 12.35 -19.14 -20.50
C LEU A 4 13.54 -19.01 -21.46
N ARG A 5 13.60 -19.85 -22.51
CA ARG A 5 14.60 -19.72 -23.58
C ARG A 5 14.47 -18.39 -24.33
N PHE A 6 13.24 -17.92 -24.55
CA PHE A 6 12.97 -16.64 -25.21
C PHE A 6 13.43 -15.45 -24.35
N LEU A 7 13.14 -15.44 -23.04
CA LEU A 7 13.55 -14.37 -22.13
C LEU A 7 15.08 -14.34 -21.92
N THR A 8 15.73 -15.51 -21.84
CA THR A 8 17.20 -15.58 -21.79
C THR A 8 17.83 -15.07 -23.09
N LEU A 9 17.27 -15.42 -24.26
CA LEU A 9 17.72 -14.91 -25.55
C LEU A 9 17.49 -13.39 -25.67
N CYS A 10 16.36 -12.85 -25.24
CA CYS A 10 16.12 -11.40 -25.22
C CYS A 10 17.13 -10.66 -24.33
N SER A 11 17.44 -11.20 -23.15
CA SER A 11 18.42 -10.59 -22.24
C SER A 11 19.83 -10.59 -22.84
N ILE A 12 20.21 -11.67 -23.53
CA ILE A 12 21.50 -11.78 -24.24
C ILE A 12 21.55 -10.81 -25.42
N VAL A 13 20.47 -10.69 -26.22
CA VAL A 13 20.40 -9.79 -27.38
C VAL A 13 20.46 -8.33 -26.95
N VAL A 14 19.79 -7.95 -25.86
CA VAL A 14 19.86 -6.59 -25.31
C VAL A 14 21.28 -6.28 -24.82
N ALA A 15 21.92 -7.21 -24.10
CA ALA A 15 23.31 -7.03 -23.66
C ALA A 15 24.29 -6.92 -24.84
N PHE A 16 24.11 -7.74 -25.88
CA PHE A 16 24.97 -7.74 -27.08
C PHE A 16 24.80 -6.46 -27.91
N ASN A 17 23.57 -5.95 -28.04
CA ASN A 17 23.29 -4.70 -28.75
C ASN A 17 23.82 -3.47 -27.99
N ALA A 18 23.73 -3.45 -26.65
CA ALA A 18 24.34 -2.40 -25.84
C ALA A 18 25.88 -2.39 -26.01
N GLN A 19 26.50 -3.57 -26.02
CA GLN A 19 27.95 -3.70 -26.19
C GLN A 19 28.42 -3.34 -27.60
N ARG A 20 27.60 -3.60 -28.63
CA ARG A 20 27.85 -3.20 -30.03
C ARG A 20 27.71 -1.69 -30.22
N SER A 21 26.66 -1.08 -29.67
CA SER A 21 26.44 0.37 -29.75
C SER A 21 27.58 1.17 -29.09
N ALA A 22 28.20 0.63 -28.03
CA ALA A 22 29.38 1.22 -27.39
C ALA A 22 30.66 1.13 -28.23
N ARG A 23 30.76 0.20 -29.20
CA ARG A 23 31.94 0.02 -30.06
C ARG A 23 31.89 0.86 -31.34
N GLU A 24 30.70 1.16 -31.85
CA GLU A 24 30.51 1.88 -33.12
C GLU A 24 30.55 3.41 -32.95
N ALA A 25 30.48 3.94 -31.72
CA ALA A 25 30.67 5.37 -31.45
C ALA A 25 32.17 5.75 -31.36
N ARG A 26 32.81 6.02 -32.50
CA ARG A 26 34.10 6.73 -32.57
C ARG A 26 34.04 7.95 -33.49
N PRO A 27 33.87 9.18 -32.96
CA PRO A 27 34.41 10.36 -33.58
C PRO A 27 35.83 10.63 -33.04
N ASN A 28 36.66 11.33 -33.82
CA ASN A 28 37.98 11.82 -33.39
C ASN A 28 37.84 12.67 -32.12
N ILE A 29 38.26 12.12 -30.96
CA ILE A 29 38.24 12.82 -29.68
C ILE A 29 39.60 13.51 -29.48
N PRO A 30 39.63 14.82 -29.18
CA PRO A 30 40.87 15.53 -28.88
C PRO A 30 41.57 14.96 -27.64
N VAL A 31 42.90 14.95 -27.67
CA VAL A 31 43.80 14.27 -26.71
C VAL A 31 43.56 14.66 -25.24
N ASN A 32 42.90 15.79 -24.96
CA ASN A 32 42.60 16.26 -23.60
C ASN A 32 41.45 15.51 -22.89
N LEU A 33 40.66 14.68 -23.58
CA LEU A 33 39.61 13.86 -22.95
C LEU A 33 40.05 12.43 -22.55
N ALA A 34 41.28 12.03 -22.91
CA ALA A 34 41.77 10.67 -22.62
C ALA A 34 41.97 10.39 -21.12
N LEU A 35 42.16 11.44 -20.30
CA LEU A 35 42.38 11.33 -18.85
C LEU A 35 41.10 11.21 -18.01
N GLN A 36 39.92 11.55 -18.56
CA GLN A 36 38.62 11.43 -17.85
C GLN A 36 37.91 10.09 -18.09
N ARG A 37 38.36 9.30 -19.07
CA ARG A 37 37.76 8.03 -19.46
C ARG A 37 37.72 6.96 -18.35
N PRO A 38 38.76 6.80 -17.52
CA PRO A 38 38.73 5.82 -16.42
C PRO A 38 37.69 6.16 -15.35
N TYR A 39 37.43 7.45 -15.13
CA TYR A 39 36.51 7.92 -14.08
C TYR A 39 35.04 7.72 -14.49
N LEU A 40 34.72 7.99 -15.75
CA LEU A 40 33.39 7.72 -16.31
C LEU A 40 33.06 6.21 -16.33
N GLN A 41 34.02 5.36 -16.69
CA GLN A 41 33.81 3.90 -16.69
C GLN A 41 33.64 3.33 -15.27
N ALA A 42 34.32 3.88 -14.27
CA ALA A 42 34.16 3.45 -12.88
C ALA A 42 32.77 3.79 -12.32
N ASN A 43 32.24 4.96 -12.67
CA ASN A 43 30.91 5.38 -12.21
C ASN A 43 29.79 4.58 -12.90
N GLU A 44 29.90 4.29 -14.20
CA GLU A 44 28.95 3.41 -14.90
C GLU A 44 28.95 1.99 -14.32
N ALA A 45 30.12 1.45 -13.96
CA ALA A 45 30.23 0.13 -13.33
C ALA A 45 29.59 0.09 -11.94
N LEU A 46 29.68 1.18 -11.17
CA LEU A 46 29.07 1.29 -9.85
C LEU A 46 27.53 1.34 -9.93
N GLU A 47 26.99 2.14 -10.86
CA GLU A 47 25.55 2.23 -11.14
C GLU A 47 24.97 0.87 -11.59
N LEU A 48 25.65 0.19 -12.53
CA LEU A 48 25.23 -1.14 -12.98
C LEU A 48 25.25 -2.18 -11.85
N ARG A 49 26.22 -2.10 -10.93
CA ARG A 49 26.28 -2.98 -9.75
C ARG A 49 25.15 -2.69 -8.75
N ALA A 50 24.79 -1.42 -8.56
CA ALA A 50 23.66 -1.03 -7.72
C ALA A 50 22.33 -1.53 -8.28
N ILE A 51 22.13 -1.43 -9.61
CA ILE A 51 20.96 -1.98 -10.29
C ILE A 51 20.91 -3.51 -10.17
N ALA A 52 22.04 -4.21 -10.38
CA ALA A 52 22.11 -5.66 -10.25
C ALA A 52 21.72 -6.14 -8.83
N ASN A 53 22.21 -5.45 -7.79
CA ASN A 53 21.87 -5.77 -6.40
C ASN A 53 20.37 -5.56 -6.09
N ARG A 54 19.74 -4.54 -6.69
CA ARG A 54 18.28 -4.30 -6.55
C ARG A 54 17.43 -5.35 -7.25
N LEU A 55 17.91 -5.89 -8.38
CA LEU A 55 17.19 -6.90 -9.16
C LEU A 55 17.34 -8.33 -8.62
N GLN A 56 18.41 -8.62 -7.87
CA GLN A 56 18.67 -9.95 -7.32
C GLN A 56 17.52 -10.56 -6.49
N PRO A 57 16.89 -9.85 -5.51
CA PRO A 57 15.77 -10.42 -4.76
C PRO A 57 14.53 -10.68 -5.63
N LEU A 58 14.28 -9.84 -6.65
CA LEU A 58 13.19 -10.04 -7.61
C LEU A 58 13.42 -11.30 -8.46
N LEU A 59 14.66 -11.52 -8.91
CA LEU A 59 15.02 -12.73 -9.66
C LEU A 59 14.85 -14.00 -8.80
N ILE A 60 15.24 -13.95 -7.52
CA ILE A 60 15.05 -15.05 -6.57
C ILE A 60 13.55 -15.31 -6.36
N GLY A 61 12.74 -14.26 -6.19
CA GLY A 61 11.28 -14.35 -6.09
C GLY A 61 10.66 -15.00 -7.33
N PHE A 62 11.04 -14.54 -8.52
CA PHE A 62 10.59 -15.10 -9.79
C PHE A 62 10.94 -16.60 -9.92
N MET A 63 12.17 -16.99 -9.57
CA MET A 63 12.61 -18.39 -9.61
C MET A 63 11.89 -19.28 -8.58
N ARG A 64 11.40 -18.72 -7.46
CA ARG A 64 10.55 -19.44 -6.51
C ARG A 64 9.13 -19.61 -7.05
N LEU A 65 8.56 -18.55 -7.64
CA LEU A 65 7.24 -18.59 -8.26
C LEU A 65 7.20 -19.57 -9.43
N GLN A 66 8.22 -19.57 -10.30
CA GLN A 66 8.33 -20.50 -11.41
C GLN A 66 8.38 -21.95 -10.92
N ARG A 67 9.16 -22.24 -9.87
CA ARG A 67 9.20 -23.59 -9.26
C ARG A 67 7.86 -23.99 -8.64
N ALA A 68 7.10 -23.06 -8.07
CA ALA A 68 5.76 -23.33 -7.57
C ALA A 68 4.80 -23.66 -8.73
N LEU A 69 4.86 -22.88 -9.81
CA LEU A 69 4.05 -23.10 -11.01
C LEU A 69 4.35 -24.44 -11.69
N ASP A 70 5.63 -24.81 -11.79
CA ASP A 70 6.05 -26.09 -12.34
C ASP A 70 5.53 -27.27 -11.50
N ARG A 71 5.49 -27.13 -10.17
CA ARG A 71 4.89 -28.14 -9.27
C ARG A 71 3.39 -28.27 -9.49
N VAL A 72 2.66 -27.16 -9.52
CA VAL A 72 1.20 -27.17 -9.77
C VAL A 72 0.89 -27.80 -11.13
N THR A 73 1.68 -27.47 -12.15
CA THR A 73 1.53 -28.04 -13.50
C THR A 73 1.78 -29.56 -13.48
N SER A 74 2.83 -30.01 -12.80
CA SER A 74 3.14 -31.43 -12.66
C SER A 74 2.05 -32.20 -11.91
N GLU A 75 1.54 -31.66 -10.80
CA GLU A 75 0.42 -32.25 -10.04
C GLU A 75 -0.85 -32.31 -10.88
N THR A 76 -1.13 -31.27 -11.68
CA THR A 76 -2.29 -31.24 -12.59
C THR A 76 -2.17 -32.30 -13.68
N GLN A 77 -0.97 -32.51 -14.24
CA GLN A 77 -0.74 -33.57 -15.23
C GLN A 77 -0.89 -34.97 -14.62
N GLN A 78 -0.42 -35.18 -13.39
CA GLN A 78 -0.60 -36.45 -12.67
C GLN A 78 -2.08 -36.73 -12.40
N LEU A 79 -2.84 -35.71 -11.97
CA LEU A 79 -4.29 -35.82 -11.79
C LEU A 79 -4.97 -36.16 -13.11
N HIS A 80 -4.68 -35.43 -14.19
CA HIS A 80 -5.27 -35.69 -15.50
C HIS A 80 -4.99 -37.11 -16.00
N ALA A 81 -3.77 -37.62 -15.80
CA ALA A 81 -3.42 -39.00 -16.12
C ALA A 81 -4.21 -40.01 -15.27
N ALA A 82 -4.37 -39.76 -13.97
CA ALA A 82 -5.15 -40.61 -13.07
C ALA A 82 -6.66 -40.63 -13.38
N PHE A 83 -7.20 -39.56 -13.98
CA PHE A 83 -8.61 -39.46 -14.34
C PHE A 83 -8.95 -39.99 -15.73
N LYS A 84 -7.95 -40.24 -16.58
CA LYS A 84 -8.17 -40.62 -17.98
C LYS A 84 -8.92 -41.96 -18.15
N ASP A 85 -8.81 -42.86 -17.18
CA ASP A 85 -9.38 -44.21 -17.22
C ASP A 85 -10.55 -44.43 -16.25
N LEU A 86 -11.01 -43.37 -15.56
CA LEU A 86 -12.13 -43.46 -14.61
C LEU A 86 -13.47 -43.17 -15.31
N ALA A 87 -14.50 -43.93 -14.95
CA ALA A 87 -15.87 -43.63 -15.37
C ALA A 87 -16.30 -42.23 -14.87
N PRO A 88 -17.14 -41.49 -15.62
CA PRO A 88 -17.45 -40.07 -15.33
C PRO A 88 -17.97 -39.78 -13.91
N VAL A 89 -18.68 -40.76 -13.33
CA VAL A 89 -19.28 -40.65 -11.99
C VAL A 89 -18.24 -40.81 -10.87
N ASP A 90 -17.18 -41.58 -11.10
CA ASP A 90 -16.11 -41.80 -10.11
C ASP A 90 -15.04 -40.71 -10.15
N ALA A 91 -14.80 -40.13 -11.33
CA ALA A 91 -13.87 -39.00 -11.49
C ALA A 91 -14.27 -37.79 -10.64
N THR A 92 -15.56 -37.49 -10.53
CA THR A 92 -16.05 -36.33 -9.75
C THR A 92 -15.83 -36.51 -8.25
N LYS A 93 -16.10 -37.71 -7.70
CA LYS A 93 -15.90 -38.00 -6.27
C LYS A 93 -14.42 -37.96 -5.89
N VAL A 94 -13.56 -38.54 -6.73
CA VAL A 94 -12.10 -38.56 -6.51
C VAL A 94 -11.52 -37.14 -6.62
N LEU A 95 -12.03 -36.29 -7.52
CA LEU A 95 -11.61 -34.89 -7.64
C LEU A 95 -11.95 -34.08 -6.37
N ILE A 96 -13.16 -34.23 -5.83
CA ILE A 96 -13.58 -33.53 -4.61
C ILE A 96 -12.72 -33.93 -3.41
N ILE A 97 -12.42 -35.23 -3.25
CA ILE A 97 -11.58 -35.74 -2.16
C ILE A 97 -10.17 -35.14 -2.26
N ARG A 98 -9.57 -35.14 -3.46
CA ARG A 98 -8.21 -34.61 -3.66
C ARG A 98 -8.13 -33.09 -3.50
N LEU A 99 -9.10 -32.33 -4.00
CA LEU A 99 -9.15 -30.88 -3.78
C LEU A 99 -9.29 -30.52 -2.29
N THR A 100 -10.07 -31.32 -1.54
CA THR A 100 -10.21 -31.17 -0.09
C THR A 100 -8.89 -31.47 0.63
N GLU A 101 -8.17 -32.51 0.21
CA GLU A 101 -6.85 -32.86 0.76
C GLU A 101 -5.80 -31.77 0.48
N ILE A 102 -5.75 -31.23 -0.74
CA ILE A 102 -4.85 -30.13 -1.11
C ILE A 102 -5.15 -28.89 -0.27
N ARG A 103 -6.43 -28.52 -0.13
CA ARG A 103 -6.86 -27.39 0.72
C ARG A 103 -6.41 -27.57 2.16
N ASN A 104 -6.56 -28.77 2.72
CA ASN A 104 -6.14 -29.07 4.09
C ASN A 104 -4.62 -29.00 4.26
N ARG A 105 -3.84 -29.53 3.30
CA ARG A 105 -2.36 -29.44 3.31
C ARG A 105 -1.87 -27.99 3.25
N MET A 106 -2.52 -27.14 2.45
CA MET A 106 -2.18 -25.71 2.41
C MET A 106 -2.45 -25.03 3.76
N ARG A 107 -3.59 -25.34 4.39
CA ARG A 107 -3.95 -24.82 5.72
C ARG A 107 -2.97 -25.26 6.81
N THR A 108 -2.54 -26.52 6.81
CA THR A 108 -1.54 -27.03 7.77
C THR A 108 -0.17 -26.37 7.59
N ARG A 109 0.28 -26.15 6.35
CA ARG A 109 1.55 -25.44 6.10
C ARG A 109 1.50 -23.98 6.56
N GLN A 110 0.35 -23.32 6.42
CA GLN A 110 0.15 -21.96 6.91
C GLN A 110 0.24 -21.89 8.44
N GLN A 111 -0.31 -22.88 9.15
CA GLN A 111 -0.23 -22.97 10.61
C GLN A 111 1.19 -23.33 11.11
N GLN A 112 1.92 -24.20 10.40
CA GLN A 112 3.30 -24.55 10.76
C GLN A 112 4.30 -23.41 10.52
N GLY A 113 4.04 -22.52 9.57
CA GLY A 113 4.83 -21.30 9.37
C GLY A 113 4.73 -20.28 10.52
N GLN A 114 3.65 -20.32 11.32
CA GLN A 114 3.44 -19.43 12.47
C GLN A 114 4.14 -19.89 13.75
N LEU A 115 4.50 -21.18 13.88
CA LEU A 115 5.12 -21.73 15.10
C LEU A 115 6.66 -21.74 15.07
N GLY A 116 7.29 -21.32 13.97
CA GLY A 116 8.75 -21.43 13.76
C GLY A 116 9.59 -20.17 14.01
N SER A 117 9.01 -19.06 14.47
CA SER A 117 9.72 -17.78 14.64
C SER A 117 9.83 -17.34 16.11
N SER A 118 10.42 -18.19 16.94
CA SER A 118 10.85 -17.81 18.29
C SER A 118 12.01 -18.70 18.72
N THR A 119 13.23 -18.27 18.42
CA THR A 119 14.43 -18.36 19.27
C THR A 119 15.67 -18.05 18.43
N GLN A 120 16.24 -16.87 18.60
CA GLN A 120 17.69 -16.72 18.64
C GLN A 120 18.03 -15.41 19.35
N GLY A 121 18.34 -15.54 20.64
CA GLY A 121 19.00 -14.50 21.40
C GLY A 121 20.49 -14.52 21.08
N ASP A 122 21.05 -13.33 20.90
CA ASP A 122 22.48 -13.09 21.01
C ASP A 122 22.68 -12.03 22.08
N GLY A 123 23.34 -12.43 23.17
CA GLY A 123 23.83 -11.54 24.20
C GLY A 123 25.33 -11.34 24.06
N ARG A 124 25.80 -10.09 24.16
CA ARG A 124 27.11 -9.70 24.74
C ARG A 124 27.28 -8.17 24.78
N PRO A 125 28.27 -7.61 25.53
CA PRO A 125 28.04 -7.08 26.87
C PRO A 125 28.28 -5.56 26.97
N GLN A 126 28.01 -5.05 28.18
CA GLN A 126 28.26 -3.70 28.67
C GLN A 126 29.70 -3.20 28.46
N ALA A 127 29.82 -1.89 28.25
CA ALA A 127 30.95 -1.09 28.70
C ALA A 127 30.41 0.22 29.28
N GLU A 128 30.60 0.38 30.59
CA GLU A 128 30.45 1.62 31.34
C GLU A 128 31.57 2.62 30.98
N ASP A 129 31.24 3.91 31.17
CA ASP A 129 31.96 4.84 32.03
C ASP A 129 32.42 6.18 31.40
N LEU A 130 32.24 7.24 32.21
CA LEU A 130 32.89 8.56 32.20
C LEU A 130 32.52 9.60 31.13
N ARG A 131 31.58 10.50 31.46
CA ARG A 131 31.93 11.75 32.18
C ARG A 131 30.72 12.65 32.51
N GLN A 132 30.70 13.04 33.78
CA GLN A 132 29.87 14.02 34.45
C GLN A 132 30.27 15.48 34.13
N ARG A 133 29.41 16.41 34.61
CA ARG A 133 29.59 17.84 34.96
C ARG A 133 29.39 18.82 33.80
N GLN A 134 28.63 19.92 33.88
CA GLN A 134 27.99 20.78 34.91
C GLN A 134 26.82 21.53 34.18
N GLY A 135 25.80 22.18 34.73
CA GLY A 135 25.31 22.63 36.06
C GLY A 135 23.90 23.24 35.81
N GLN A 136 22.95 23.21 36.78
CA GLN A 136 22.58 24.35 37.65
C GLN A 136 22.20 25.61 36.85
N GLU A 137 21.03 26.24 36.93
CA GLU A 137 20.09 26.54 38.02
C GLU A 137 18.84 27.21 37.38
N ALA A 138 17.66 27.03 37.98
CA ALA A 138 16.67 28.10 38.23
C ALA A 138 15.36 27.50 38.75
N GLU A 139 15.31 27.28 40.06
CA GLU A 139 14.07 27.15 40.81
C GLU A 139 13.28 28.47 40.75
N ARG A 140 12.02 28.40 40.32
CA ARG A 140 11.03 29.43 40.66
C ARG A 140 9.77 28.74 41.18
N SER A 141 9.57 28.91 42.48
CA SER A 141 8.46 28.44 43.28
C SER A 141 7.12 28.97 42.76
N GLN A 142 6.13 28.08 42.63
CA GLN A 142 4.71 28.46 42.66
C GLN A 142 3.94 27.55 43.63
N PRO A 143 2.99 28.10 44.39
CA PRO A 143 2.25 27.39 45.43
C PRO A 143 1.16 26.50 44.84
N GLY A 144 0.90 25.40 45.55
CA GLY A 144 0.00 24.35 45.13
C GLY A 144 -1.46 24.76 44.97
N SER A 145 -2.08 24.20 43.94
CA SER A 145 -3.51 23.98 43.84
C SER A 145 -3.71 22.49 43.60
N SER A 146 -3.94 21.75 44.68
CA SER A 146 -4.30 20.34 44.65
C SER A 146 -5.76 20.24 44.17
N ASN A 147 -5.93 20.03 42.88
CA ASN A 147 -7.17 19.49 42.33
C ASN A 147 -6.90 18.02 42.04
N ASN A 148 -7.26 17.16 42.99
CA ASN A 148 -7.47 15.74 42.71
C ASN A 148 -8.74 15.63 41.86
N ALA A 149 -8.62 15.94 40.57
CA ALA A 149 -9.59 15.51 39.57
C ALA A 149 -9.33 14.02 39.38
N GLU A 150 -10.22 13.20 39.91
CA GLU A 150 -10.28 11.78 39.65
C GLU A 150 -10.31 11.60 38.13
N ASN A 151 -9.25 10.99 37.58
CA ASN A 151 -9.20 10.58 36.18
C ASN A 151 -10.28 9.52 35.98
N GLU A 152 -11.50 9.95 35.64
CA GLU A 152 -12.50 9.07 35.04
C GLU A 152 -11.88 8.53 33.75
N GLU A 153 -11.49 7.27 33.79
CA GLU A 153 -10.94 6.52 32.68
C GLU A 153 -12.02 6.46 31.59
N GLN A 154 -11.97 7.40 30.64
CA GLN A 154 -12.90 7.42 29.51
C GLN A 154 -12.81 6.06 28.82
N PRO A 155 -13.96 5.36 28.61
CA PRO A 155 -13.95 4.07 27.94
C PRO A 155 -13.26 4.24 26.59
N GLY A 156 -12.17 3.50 26.39
CA GLY A 156 -11.35 3.61 25.20
C GLY A 156 -12.19 3.44 23.94
N GLU A 157 -11.97 4.30 22.95
CA GLU A 157 -12.72 4.24 21.69
C GLU A 157 -12.59 2.85 21.05
N PRO A 158 -13.69 2.30 20.50
CA PRO A 158 -13.65 0.99 19.86
C PRO A 158 -12.69 1.04 18.66
N VAL A 159 -11.76 0.11 18.63
CA VAL A 159 -10.75 -0.04 17.58
C VAL A 159 -10.84 -1.41 16.94
N TYR A 160 -10.54 -1.49 15.65
CA TYR A 160 -10.43 -2.75 14.92
C TYR A 160 -9.03 -2.89 14.31
N THR A 161 -8.51 -4.11 14.33
CA THR A 161 -7.18 -4.42 13.78
C THR A 161 -7.31 -5.15 12.46
N ILE A 162 -6.74 -4.57 11.41
CA ILE A 162 -6.57 -5.21 10.11
C ILE A 162 -5.16 -5.82 10.09
N GLN A 163 -5.07 -7.09 9.72
CA GLN A 163 -3.77 -7.71 9.43
C GLN A 163 -3.50 -7.57 7.93
N ASP A 164 -2.45 -6.84 7.58
CA ASP A 164 -2.02 -6.77 6.18
C ASP A 164 -1.56 -8.16 5.72
N GLN A 165 -2.16 -8.68 4.64
CA GLN A 165 -1.87 -10.04 4.18
C GLN A 165 -0.50 -10.18 3.50
N ASN A 166 0.08 -9.07 3.02
CA ASN A 166 1.35 -9.06 2.32
C ASN A 166 2.54 -8.85 3.28
N THR A 167 2.38 -7.97 4.29
CA THR A 167 3.45 -7.59 5.23
C THR A 167 3.31 -8.28 6.59
N GLY A 168 2.11 -8.74 6.96
CA GLY A 168 1.81 -9.24 8.30
C GLY A 168 1.73 -8.15 9.37
N GLU A 169 1.69 -6.89 8.97
CA GLU A 169 1.59 -5.74 9.88
C GLU A 169 0.16 -5.59 10.39
N ALA A 170 0.04 -5.39 11.70
CA ALA A 170 -1.23 -5.14 12.37
C ALA A 170 -1.53 -3.65 12.38
N ILE A 171 -2.57 -3.23 11.66
CA ILE A 171 -2.98 -1.83 11.57
C ILE A 171 -4.25 -1.65 12.38
N THR A 172 -4.20 -0.74 13.34
CA THR A 172 -5.35 -0.43 14.20
C THR A 172 -6.03 0.82 13.67
N VAL A 173 -7.32 0.71 13.38
CA VAL A 173 -8.14 1.81 12.86
C VAL A 173 -9.32 2.02 13.80
N GLY A 174 -9.69 3.29 14.00
CA GLY A 174 -10.86 3.65 14.79
C GLY A 174 -12.15 3.13 14.12
N LEU A 175 -13.05 2.58 14.92
CA LEU A 175 -14.40 2.27 14.47
C LEU A 175 -15.24 3.53 14.55
N SER A 176 -16.00 3.81 13.49
CA SER A 176 -17.07 4.78 13.55
C SER A 176 -18.38 4.03 13.83
N PRO A 177 -19.20 4.48 14.79
CA PRO A 177 -20.52 3.87 15.02
C PRO A 177 -21.49 4.20 13.87
N GLU A 178 -21.22 5.27 13.12
CA GLU A 178 -22.10 5.81 12.09
C GLU A 178 -21.32 6.15 10.80
N ILE A 179 -22.05 6.30 9.69
CA ILE A 179 -21.49 6.79 8.43
C ILE A 179 -20.95 8.19 8.67
N LEU A 180 -19.68 8.42 8.27
CA LEU A 180 -19.03 9.71 8.48
C LEU A 180 -19.79 10.82 7.74
N ARG A 181 -20.00 11.93 8.46
CA ARG A 181 -20.56 13.16 7.90
C ARG A 181 -19.50 13.93 7.12
N ASP A 182 -19.97 14.79 6.23
CA ASP A 182 -19.15 15.63 5.36
C ASP A 182 -18.07 16.43 6.14
N SER A 183 -18.46 17.06 7.26
CA SER A 183 -17.52 17.78 8.13
C SER A 183 -16.46 16.87 8.76
N GLU A 184 -16.81 15.64 9.10
CA GLU A 184 -15.89 14.69 9.73
C GLU A 184 -14.84 14.21 8.74
N PHE A 185 -15.19 14.06 7.46
CA PHE A 185 -14.20 13.81 6.41
C PHE A 185 -13.19 14.95 6.33
N LEU A 186 -13.66 16.20 6.26
CA LEU A 186 -12.79 17.36 6.16
C LEU A 186 -11.86 17.46 7.38
N ASP A 187 -12.42 17.33 8.59
CA ASP A 187 -11.69 17.46 9.84
C ASP A 187 -10.60 16.39 9.97
N ARG A 188 -10.89 15.13 9.60
CA ARG A 188 -9.92 14.04 9.62
C ARG A 188 -8.80 14.24 8.59
N HIS A 189 -9.12 14.66 7.37
CA HIS A 189 -8.09 14.95 6.37
C HIS A 189 -7.17 16.08 6.85
N ASN A 190 -7.77 17.16 7.35
CA ASN A 190 -7.02 18.31 7.82
C ASN A 190 -6.22 17.99 9.08
N PHE A 191 -6.71 17.13 9.97
CA PHE A 191 -5.93 16.61 11.08
C PHE A 191 -4.60 16.00 10.61
N TYR A 192 -4.62 15.08 9.65
CA TYR A 192 -3.40 14.44 9.15
C TYR A 192 -2.49 15.40 8.38
N ARG A 193 -3.05 16.33 7.60
CA ARG A 193 -2.27 17.37 6.91
C ARG A 193 -1.56 18.29 7.90
N ARG A 194 -2.23 18.68 8.99
CA ARG A 194 -1.63 19.47 10.08
C ARG A 194 -0.51 18.71 10.80
N ARG A 195 -0.69 17.41 11.08
CA ARG A 195 0.38 16.58 11.65
C ARG A 195 1.66 16.62 10.82
N LEU A 196 1.54 16.50 9.50
CA LEU A 196 2.68 16.59 8.59
C LEU A 196 3.25 18.00 8.49
N ARG A 197 2.41 19.04 8.46
CA ARG A 197 2.88 20.43 8.47
C ARG A 197 3.72 20.74 9.70
N ASP A 198 3.22 20.30 10.85
CA ASP A 198 3.74 20.64 12.16
C ASP A 198 4.87 19.67 12.59
N GLY A 199 5.08 18.57 11.86
CA GLY A 199 6.13 17.59 12.12
C GLY A 199 5.81 16.63 13.27
N THR A 200 4.52 16.39 13.55
CA THR A 200 4.03 15.46 14.59
C THR A 200 3.57 14.11 13.99
N ASP A 201 3.91 13.85 12.73
CA ASP A 201 3.76 12.54 12.11
C ASP A 201 4.60 11.48 12.87
N PRO A 202 4.09 10.26 13.13
CA PRO A 202 4.82 9.24 13.88
C PRO A 202 6.14 8.81 13.25
N ASP A 203 6.27 8.90 11.91
CA ASP A 203 7.52 8.59 11.20
C ASP A 203 8.48 9.80 11.16
N GLY A 204 8.12 10.93 11.79
CA GLY A 204 8.89 12.17 11.78
C GLY A 204 8.85 12.93 10.46
N ASN A 205 7.94 12.58 9.54
CA ASN A 205 7.81 13.30 8.27
C ASN A 205 7.31 14.72 8.50
N ARG A 206 7.84 15.66 7.71
CA ARG A 206 7.42 17.07 7.75
C ARG A 206 7.26 17.64 6.35
N VAL A 207 6.14 18.31 6.11
CA VAL A 207 5.82 19.00 4.85
C VAL A 207 5.47 20.46 5.15
N PRO A 208 6.47 21.36 5.24
CA PRO A 208 6.22 22.77 5.51
C PRO A 208 5.27 23.38 4.46
N GLY A 209 4.32 24.19 4.93
CA GLY A 209 3.38 24.89 4.05
C GLY A 209 2.20 24.04 3.53
N LEU A 210 2.02 22.81 4.04
CA LEU A 210 0.85 22.00 3.68
C LEU A 210 -0.44 22.63 4.23
N ALA A 211 -1.21 23.28 3.34
CA ALA A 211 -2.44 23.98 3.69
C ALA A 211 -3.57 23.01 4.05
N ASP A 212 -4.53 23.46 4.85
CA ASP A 212 -5.77 22.70 5.09
C ASP A 212 -6.62 22.70 3.81
N LEU A 213 -7.34 21.61 3.57
CA LEU A 213 -8.31 21.47 2.49
C LEU A 213 -9.58 22.25 2.83
N ILE A 214 -10.32 22.63 1.79
CA ILE A 214 -11.60 23.32 1.85
C ILE A 214 -12.69 22.38 1.31
N TRP A 215 -13.82 22.28 2.00
CA TRP A 215 -14.95 21.48 1.49
C TRP A 215 -15.55 22.08 0.22
N ASP A 216 -15.84 21.23 -0.75
CA ASP A 216 -16.51 21.58 -2.00
C ASP A 216 -17.75 20.72 -2.19
N GLU A 217 -18.91 21.35 -2.04
CA GLU A 217 -20.23 20.68 -2.12
C GLU A 217 -20.48 20.04 -3.48
N ALA A 218 -20.08 20.69 -4.58
CA ALA A 218 -20.30 20.14 -5.91
C ALA A 218 -19.45 18.88 -6.11
N LEU A 219 -18.20 18.91 -5.63
CA LEU A 219 -17.32 17.75 -5.66
C LEU A 219 -17.83 16.61 -4.75
N ALA A 220 -18.43 16.95 -3.61
CA ALA A 220 -19.05 15.99 -2.70
C ALA A 220 -20.31 15.33 -3.30
N ASP A 221 -21.15 16.10 -3.99
CA ASP A 221 -22.32 15.58 -4.71
C ASP A 221 -21.91 14.63 -5.84
N GLU A 222 -20.84 14.91 -6.57
CA GLU A 222 -20.28 13.96 -7.53
C GLU A 222 -19.81 12.66 -6.86
N CYS A 223 -19.12 12.76 -5.72
CA CYS A 223 -18.69 11.59 -4.94
C CYS A 223 -19.90 10.78 -4.45
N ARG A 224 -20.97 11.46 -4.02
CA ARG A 224 -22.22 10.85 -3.58
C ARG A 224 -22.89 10.08 -4.71
N ASN A 225 -23.00 10.69 -5.89
CA ASN A 225 -23.57 10.04 -7.06
C ASN A 225 -22.76 8.82 -7.47
N TRP A 226 -21.42 8.90 -7.41
CA TRP A 226 -20.55 7.77 -7.73
C TRP A 226 -20.65 6.64 -6.70
N ALA A 227 -20.56 6.96 -5.41
CA ALA A 227 -20.62 5.98 -4.33
C ALA A 227 -21.93 5.16 -4.38
N ARG A 228 -23.06 5.82 -4.65
CA ARG A 228 -24.39 5.19 -4.75
C ARG A 228 -24.53 4.18 -5.89
N THR A 229 -23.61 4.16 -6.85
CA THR A 229 -23.61 3.10 -7.87
C THR A 229 -23.25 1.74 -7.29
N CYS A 230 -22.61 1.69 -6.11
CA CYS A 230 -22.11 0.46 -5.49
C CYS A 230 -21.21 -0.36 -6.42
N VAL A 231 -20.38 0.34 -7.21
CA VAL A 231 -19.33 -0.24 -8.06
C VAL A 231 -17.98 0.27 -7.59
N TYR A 232 -17.18 -0.61 -6.99
CA TYR A 232 -15.83 -0.29 -6.54
C TYR A 232 -14.86 -0.25 -7.73
N GLN A 233 -14.75 0.93 -8.34
CA GLN A 233 -13.78 1.25 -9.37
C GLN A 233 -13.55 2.76 -9.41
N TYR A 234 -12.39 3.18 -9.91
CA TYR A 234 -12.12 4.60 -10.15
C TYR A 234 -13.00 5.14 -11.26
N ALA A 235 -13.55 6.34 -11.06
CA ALA A 235 -14.31 7.03 -12.09
C ALA A 235 -13.41 7.34 -13.29
N GLN A 236 -13.98 7.21 -14.48
CA GLN A 236 -13.30 7.55 -15.72
C GLN A 236 -13.59 9.00 -16.10
N ASN A 237 -12.65 9.65 -16.79
CA ASN A 237 -12.81 11.01 -17.33
C ASN A 237 -13.08 12.10 -16.26
N ILE A 238 -12.63 11.92 -15.04
CA ILE A 238 -12.65 12.96 -14.01
C ILE A 238 -11.36 13.79 -14.05
N THR A 239 -11.45 15.08 -13.71
CA THR A 239 -10.29 15.98 -13.61
C THR A 239 -9.67 15.98 -12.21
N ALA A 240 -10.40 15.47 -11.20
CA ALA A 240 -9.97 15.38 -9.82
C ALA A 240 -9.15 14.10 -9.54
N GLU A 241 -8.29 14.14 -8.52
CA GLU A 241 -7.73 12.91 -7.95
C GLU A 241 -8.79 12.22 -7.07
N GLU A 242 -8.75 10.89 -6.98
CA GLU A 242 -9.77 10.11 -6.27
C GLU A 242 -9.15 9.08 -5.31
N ASN A 243 -9.74 8.90 -4.13
CA ASN A 243 -9.49 7.82 -3.20
C ASN A 243 -10.77 7.02 -2.95
N LEU A 244 -10.61 5.70 -2.88
CA LEU A 244 -11.68 4.74 -2.65
C LEU A 244 -11.35 3.90 -1.42
N ALA A 245 -12.36 3.55 -0.65
CA ALA A 245 -12.24 2.58 0.44
C ALA A 245 -13.53 1.77 0.57
N SER A 246 -13.41 0.49 0.94
CA SER A 246 -14.55 -0.31 1.36
C SER A 246 -14.23 -1.10 2.61
N THR A 247 -15.23 -1.23 3.47
CA THR A 247 -15.21 -2.09 4.66
C THR A 247 -16.50 -2.92 4.69
N THR A 248 -16.49 -4.08 5.34
CA THR A 248 -17.67 -4.94 5.48
C THR A 248 -18.04 -5.09 6.94
N ASN A 249 -19.34 -5.13 7.24
CA ASN A 249 -19.93 -5.31 8.59
C ASN A 249 -19.65 -4.23 9.64
N VAL A 250 -18.53 -3.53 9.55
CA VAL A 250 -18.13 -2.44 10.45
C VAL A 250 -17.76 -1.21 9.64
N ILE A 251 -18.04 -0.03 10.17
CA ILE A 251 -17.64 1.24 9.57
C ILE A 251 -16.26 1.58 10.11
N GLY A 252 -15.24 1.34 9.29
CA GLY A 252 -13.89 1.83 9.60
C GLY A 252 -13.71 3.27 9.15
N ASP A 253 -12.82 4.03 9.80
CA ASP A 253 -12.40 5.34 9.30
C ASP A 253 -11.54 5.17 8.02
N PRO A 254 -12.07 5.50 6.83
CA PRO A 254 -11.34 5.34 5.59
C PRO A 254 -10.15 6.31 5.47
N VAL A 255 -10.24 7.47 6.13
CA VAL A 255 -9.20 8.52 6.09
C VAL A 255 -7.99 8.07 6.90
N GLN A 256 -8.23 7.56 8.11
CA GLN A 256 -7.17 6.92 8.91
C GLN A 256 -6.58 5.74 8.17
N LEU A 257 -7.40 4.88 7.56
CA LEU A 257 -6.92 3.73 6.80
C LEU A 257 -5.94 4.16 5.69
N TRP A 258 -6.30 5.14 4.87
CA TRP A 258 -5.41 5.65 3.83
C TRP A 258 -4.11 6.27 4.37
N TYR A 259 -4.15 6.88 5.55
CA TYR A 259 -2.99 7.45 6.21
C TYR A 259 -2.04 6.39 6.80
N GLU A 260 -2.57 5.37 7.46
CA GLU A 260 -1.75 4.29 8.02
C GLU A 260 -1.15 3.40 6.92
N TYR A 261 -1.89 3.19 5.82
CA TYR A 261 -1.41 2.47 4.64
C TYR A 261 -0.51 3.31 3.70
N ARG A 262 0.14 4.36 4.23
CA ARG A 262 0.93 5.34 3.45
C ARG A 262 2.09 4.78 2.65
N ARG A 263 2.63 3.63 3.05
CA ARG A 263 3.76 2.98 2.37
C ARG A 263 3.33 2.05 1.23
N GLN A 264 2.04 1.73 1.15
CA GLN A 264 1.55 0.60 0.36
C GLN A 264 0.59 1.05 -0.75
N THR A 265 -0.07 2.20 -0.57
CA THR A 265 -1.07 2.69 -1.51
C THR A 265 -0.75 4.09 -2.02
N GLY A 266 -1.30 4.44 -3.17
CA GLY A 266 -1.26 5.82 -3.67
C GLY A 266 -2.21 6.77 -2.94
N HIS A 267 -3.02 6.28 -1.99
CA HIS A 267 -4.07 7.07 -1.35
C HIS A 267 -3.51 8.18 -0.46
N TYR A 268 -2.49 7.85 0.33
CA TYR A 268 -1.80 8.81 1.19
C TYR A 268 -1.28 10.01 0.40
N ARG A 269 -0.59 9.77 -0.73
CA ARG A 269 -0.03 10.84 -1.55
C ARG A 269 -1.09 11.86 -2.00
N LYS A 270 -2.31 11.42 -2.31
CA LYS A 270 -3.42 12.29 -2.72
C LYS A 270 -3.94 13.11 -1.53
N MET A 271 -4.13 12.48 -0.38
CA MET A 271 -4.54 13.17 0.87
C MET A 271 -3.60 14.30 1.26
N VAL A 272 -2.29 14.08 1.10
CA VAL A 272 -1.23 15.01 1.51
C VAL A 272 -0.67 15.81 0.34
N SER A 273 -1.36 15.80 -0.80
CA SER A 273 -0.93 16.54 -1.99
C SER A 273 -0.88 18.05 -1.67
N PRO A 274 0.24 18.75 -1.92
CA PRO A 274 0.35 20.17 -1.67
C PRO A 274 -0.43 21.00 -2.71
N THR A 275 -0.79 20.41 -3.85
CA THR A 275 -1.57 21.08 -4.90
C THR A 275 -3.08 20.92 -4.70
N ALA A 276 -3.51 19.91 -3.93
CA ALA A 276 -4.93 19.75 -3.59
C ALA A 276 -5.37 20.87 -2.63
N VAL A 277 -6.45 21.54 -3.01
CA VAL A 277 -7.06 22.67 -2.26
C VAL A 277 -8.45 22.30 -1.78
N TYR A 278 -9.23 21.63 -2.63
CA TYR A 278 -10.62 21.29 -2.34
C TYR A 278 -10.81 19.79 -2.13
N LEU A 279 -11.78 19.44 -1.29
CA LEU A 279 -12.16 18.09 -0.93
C LEU A 279 -13.67 17.93 -1.04
N GLY A 280 -14.09 16.83 -1.65
CA GLY A 280 -15.46 16.32 -1.56
C GLY A 280 -15.41 14.83 -1.24
N CYS A 281 -16.25 14.37 -0.34
CA CYS A 281 -16.31 12.97 0.06
C CYS A 281 -17.76 12.51 0.21
N HIS A 282 -17.98 11.21 0.07
CA HIS A 282 -19.22 10.57 0.48
C HIS A 282 -18.97 9.12 0.85
N MET A 283 -19.70 8.64 1.85
CA MET A 283 -19.78 7.22 2.19
C MET A 283 -21.23 6.75 2.09
N THR A 284 -21.42 5.62 1.43
CA THR A 284 -22.73 4.95 1.32
C THR A 284 -22.65 3.54 1.85
N HIS A 285 -23.75 3.04 2.37
CA HIS A 285 -23.95 1.60 2.56
C HIS A 285 -24.39 0.96 1.23
N CYS A 286 -23.87 -0.24 0.96
CA CYS A 286 -24.17 -1.05 -0.20
C CYS A 286 -24.51 -2.47 0.28
N ASP A 287 -25.74 -2.93 0.00
CA ASP A 287 -26.13 -4.32 0.23
C ASP A 287 -25.22 -5.28 -0.53
N VAL A 288 -24.89 -4.92 -1.77
CA VAL A 288 -23.93 -5.61 -2.65
C VAL A 288 -23.04 -4.57 -3.32
N LEU A 289 -21.74 -4.62 -3.04
CA LEU A 289 -20.70 -3.81 -3.66
C LEU A 289 -19.96 -4.66 -4.70
N GLN A 290 -19.89 -4.18 -5.95
CA GLN A 290 -19.21 -4.88 -7.04
C GLN A 290 -17.72 -4.51 -7.07
N LEU A 291 -16.82 -5.48 -6.89
CA LEU A 291 -15.38 -5.28 -6.97
C LEU A 291 -14.88 -5.60 -8.38
N VAL A 292 -15.02 -4.65 -9.30
CA VAL A 292 -14.80 -4.87 -10.75
C VAL A 292 -13.41 -5.44 -11.06
N GLN A 293 -12.36 -4.91 -10.44
CA GLN A 293 -10.99 -5.38 -10.66
C GLN A 293 -10.75 -6.81 -10.14
N ALA A 294 -11.45 -7.22 -9.09
CA ALA A 294 -11.32 -8.54 -8.49
C ALA A 294 -12.28 -9.58 -9.08
N GLY A 295 -13.25 -9.16 -9.91
CA GLY A 295 -14.28 -10.03 -10.45
C GLY A 295 -15.16 -10.65 -9.36
N SER A 296 -15.38 -9.96 -8.24
CA SER A 296 -16.09 -10.46 -7.07
C SER A 296 -17.05 -9.42 -6.49
N THR A 297 -17.82 -9.79 -5.47
CA THR A 297 -18.73 -8.89 -4.76
C THR A 297 -18.49 -8.96 -3.25
N GLN A 298 -18.78 -7.85 -2.57
CA GLN A 298 -18.87 -7.77 -1.12
C GLN A 298 -20.33 -7.52 -0.73
N THR A 299 -20.79 -8.13 0.36
CA THR A 299 -22.12 -7.85 0.93
C THR A 299 -21.99 -7.02 2.18
N ASN A 300 -23.03 -6.24 2.50
CA ASN A 300 -23.08 -5.38 3.68
C ASN A 300 -21.82 -4.50 3.81
N ALA A 301 -21.52 -3.77 2.73
CA ALA A 301 -20.30 -2.99 2.59
C ALA A 301 -20.57 -1.50 2.78
N PHE A 302 -19.63 -0.81 3.42
CA PHE A 302 -19.58 0.65 3.46
C PHE A 302 -18.55 1.11 2.44
N TYR A 303 -19.00 1.80 1.40
CA TYR A 303 -18.19 2.27 0.29
C TYR A 303 -17.97 3.78 0.38
N THR A 304 -16.71 4.20 0.42
CA THR A 304 -16.32 5.61 0.47
C THR A 304 -15.63 6.04 -0.81
N VAL A 305 -16.00 7.23 -1.28
CA VAL A 305 -15.37 7.95 -2.39
C VAL A 305 -14.96 9.32 -1.88
N CYS A 306 -13.70 9.70 -2.05
CA CYS A 306 -13.22 11.06 -1.82
C CYS A 306 -12.49 11.56 -3.05
N ARG A 307 -12.74 12.81 -3.45
CA ARG A 307 -12.06 13.48 -4.55
C ARG A 307 -11.36 14.75 -4.09
N TYR A 308 -10.25 15.04 -4.75
CA TYR A 308 -9.37 16.17 -4.45
C TYR A 308 -9.17 16.99 -5.73
N SER A 309 -9.33 18.29 -5.65
CA SER A 309 -9.11 19.18 -6.79
C SER A 309 -8.25 20.39 -6.44
N THR A 310 -7.64 20.98 -7.47
CA THR A 310 -6.88 22.23 -7.36
C THR A 310 -7.77 23.46 -7.54
N THR A 311 -8.95 23.29 -8.16
CA THR A 311 -9.92 24.33 -8.48
C THR A 311 -11.29 23.97 -7.93
N LYS A 312 -12.03 24.98 -7.46
CA LYS A 312 -13.39 24.79 -6.98
C LYS A 312 -14.27 24.26 -8.11
N THR A 313 -14.98 23.17 -7.87
CA THR A 313 -15.98 22.65 -8.79
C THR A 313 -17.15 23.62 -8.82
N THR A 314 -17.49 24.08 -10.02
CA THR A 314 -18.70 24.88 -10.23
C THR A 314 -19.82 23.89 -10.54
N PRO A 315 -20.99 23.96 -9.87
CA PRO A 315 -22.12 23.13 -10.22
C PRO A 315 -22.38 23.25 -11.72
N GLU A 316 -22.37 22.12 -12.43
CA GLU A 316 -22.72 22.13 -13.85
C GLU A 316 -24.20 22.51 -13.92
N VAL A 317 -24.48 23.71 -14.46
CA VAL A 317 -25.86 24.13 -14.69
C VAL A 317 -26.45 23.16 -15.70
N PRO A 318 -27.53 22.42 -15.38
CA PRO A 318 -28.09 21.45 -16.30
C PRO A 318 -28.43 22.14 -17.63
N ALA A 319 -27.93 21.59 -18.74
CA ALA A 319 -28.11 22.16 -20.08
C ALA A 319 -29.58 22.31 -20.52
N GLU A 320 -30.53 21.72 -19.76
CA GLU A 320 -31.98 21.83 -19.97
C GLU A 320 -32.59 23.19 -19.54
N GLN A 321 -31.80 24.09 -18.94
CA GLN A 321 -32.25 25.43 -18.52
C GLN A 321 -31.64 26.59 -19.35
N MET A 322 -31.03 26.28 -20.49
CA MET A 322 -30.51 27.26 -21.47
C MET A 322 -31.27 27.19 -22.78
#